data_AF-A0AA41ZNR2-F1
#
_entry.id   AF-A0AA41ZNR2-F1
#
_cell.length_a   1.000
_cell.length_b   1.000
_cell.length_c   1.000
_cell.angle_alpha   90.00
_cell.angle_beta   90.00
_cell.angle_gamma   90.00
#
_symmetry.space_group_name_H-M   'P 1'
#
loop_
_entity.id
_entity.type
_entity.pdbx_description
1 polymer ?
#
loop_
_entity_poly.entity_id
_entity_poly.type
_entity_poly.pdbx_seq_one_letter_code
_entity_poly.pdbx_strand_id
1 'polypeptide(L)'
;MALDTTQRGVLHGMAQGMSVAVMLLVIGAWADPFSLVSHEAMSARLAVAVGASAAPALCLMVAVGRLASHRFFHAGDIEGSGLSAGSARARLLQALLQNTLEQAVLALVAYALWASVMPSSWLSVVPLAALAFVVGRLLFFAGYARGAPARALGFTLCFYTSALMLVASAVAQVAALWA
;
A
#
# COMPACT_ATOMS: atom_id res chain seq x y z
N MET A 1 -29.61 -9.36 6.22
CA MET A 1 -29.39 -9.67 4.78
C MET A 1 -28.23 -10.66 4.71
N ALA A 2 -28.39 -11.82 4.06
CA ALA A 2 -27.32 -12.82 3.97
C ALA A 2 -26.28 -12.40 2.92
N LEU A 3 -24.99 -12.64 3.20
CA LEU A 3 -23.90 -12.33 2.27
C LEU A 3 -23.90 -13.29 1.07
N ASP A 4 -23.71 -12.75 -0.13
CA ASP A 4 -23.50 -13.56 -1.33
C ASP A 4 -22.09 -14.21 -1.35
N THR A 5 -21.86 -15.09 -2.32
CA THR A 5 -20.59 -15.83 -2.46
C THR A 5 -19.40 -14.92 -2.76
N THR A 6 -19.59 -13.85 -3.51
CA THR A 6 -18.56 -12.86 -3.83
C THR A 6 -18.20 -12.06 -2.58
N GLN A 7 -19.21 -11.58 -1.85
CA GLN A 7 -19.04 -10.84 -0.60
C GLN A 7 -18.31 -11.70 0.45
N ARG A 8 -18.66 -12.98 0.56
CA ARG A 8 -17.95 -13.92 1.46
C ARG A 8 -16.48 -14.08 1.07
N GLY A 9 -16.19 -14.23 -0.22
CA GLY A 9 -14.81 -14.31 -0.71
C GLY A 9 -13.99 -13.04 -0.42
N VAL A 10 -14.60 -11.86 -0.59
CA VAL A 10 -13.97 -10.57 -0.23
C VAL A 10 -13.72 -10.50 1.27
N LEU A 11 -14.69 -10.91 2.10
CA LEU A 11 -14.54 -10.93 3.55
C LEU A 11 -13.37 -11.81 4.01
N HIS A 12 -13.17 -12.96 3.38
CA HIS A 12 -11.99 -13.81 3.65
C HIS A 12 -10.68 -13.08 3.32
N GLY A 13 -10.60 -12.41 2.17
CA GLY A 13 -9.44 -11.60 1.81
C GLY A 13 -9.18 -10.46 2.79
N MET A 14 -10.24 -9.79 3.26
CA MET A 14 -10.16 -8.76 4.31
C MET A 14 -9.63 -9.30 5.63
N ALA A 15 -10.16 -10.43 6.11
CA ALA A 15 -9.72 -11.05 7.35
C ALA A 15 -8.24 -11.47 7.29
N GLN A 16 -7.83 -12.07 6.17
CA GLN A 16 -6.43 -12.44 5.92
C GLN A 16 -5.51 -11.21 5.90
N GLY A 17 -5.88 -10.18 5.13
CA GLY A 17 -5.11 -8.94 5.04
C GLY A 17 -4.98 -8.23 6.39
N MET A 18 -6.05 -8.19 7.18
CA MET A 18 -6.03 -7.60 8.52
C MET A 18 -5.09 -8.38 9.45
N SER A 19 -5.18 -9.71 9.43
CA SER A 19 -4.33 -10.57 10.26
C SER A 19 -2.85 -10.38 9.94
N VAL A 20 -2.50 -10.33 8.64
CA VAL A 20 -1.12 -10.09 8.21
C VAL A 20 -0.66 -8.67 8.58
N ALA A 21 -1.49 -7.65 8.37
CA ALA A 21 -1.14 -6.27 8.70
C ALA A 21 -0.84 -6.11 10.21
N VAL A 22 -1.71 -6.63 11.07
CA VAL A 22 -1.49 -6.63 12.53
C VAL A 22 -0.20 -7.37 12.89
N MET A 23 0.02 -8.56 12.31
CA MET A 23 1.23 -9.34 12.54
C MET A 23 2.49 -8.58 12.14
N LEU A 24 2.50 -7.89 10.99
CA LEU A 24 3.65 -7.09 10.55
C LEU A 24 3.94 -5.92 11.48
N LEU A 25 2.89 -5.22 11.95
CA LEU A 25 3.05 -4.14 12.92
C LEU A 25 3.62 -4.66 14.23
N VAL A 26 3.12 -5.77 14.75
CA VAL A 26 3.63 -6.39 15.98
C VAL A 26 5.09 -6.84 15.80
N ILE A 27 5.41 -7.56 14.73
CA ILE A 27 6.78 -8.01 14.48
C ILE A 27 7.73 -6.81 14.34
N GLY A 28 7.35 -5.79 13.56
CA GLY A 28 8.18 -4.61 13.36
C GLY A 28 8.33 -3.74 14.62
N ALA A 29 7.37 -3.80 15.53
CA ALA A 29 7.41 -3.05 16.79
C ALA A 29 8.25 -3.73 17.89
N TRP A 30 8.26 -5.06 17.92
CA TRP A 30 8.79 -5.82 19.06
C TRP A 30 10.01 -6.69 18.74
N ALA A 31 10.19 -7.10 17.49
CA ALA A 31 11.30 -7.99 17.10
C ALA A 31 12.48 -7.25 16.43
N ASP A 32 12.29 -5.98 16.05
CA ASP A 32 13.26 -5.14 15.34
C ASP A 32 14.10 -5.90 14.27
N PRO A 33 13.46 -6.57 13.29
CA PRO A 33 14.15 -7.45 12.33
C PRO A 33 15.21 -6.75 11.48
N PHE A 34 15.18 -5.41 11.40
CA PHE A 34 16.16 -4.61 10.65
C PHE A 34 17.18 -3.92 11.57
N SER A 35 17.16 -4.18 12.88
CA SER A 35 18.10 -3.61 13.85
C SER A 35 18.14 -2.07 13.81
N LEU A 36 16.97 -1.45 13.76
CA LEU A 36 16.78 -0.01 13.57
C LEU A 36 16.55 0.76 14.88
N VAL A 37 16.47 0.09 16.03
CA VAL A 37 16.26 0.75 17.33
C VAL A 37 17.27 1.86 17.63
N SER A 38 18.52 1.70 17.16
CA SER A 38 19.62 2.66 17.32
C SER A 38 19.45 3.96 16.52
N HIS A 39 18.49 4.01 15.59
CA HIS A 39 18.21 5.20 14.78
C HIS A 39 17.31 6.17 15.57
N GLU A 40 17.85 6.78 16.61
CA GLU A 40 17.09 7.71 17.46
C GLU A 40 16.93 9.10 16.80
N ALA A 41 17.95 9.54 16.06
CA ALA A 41 17.93 10.83 15.40
C ALA A 41 16.81 10.91 14.35
N MET A 42 16.05 12.00 14.36
CA MET A 42 14.94 12.21 13.42
C MET A 42 15.37 12.08 11.95
N SER A 43 16.55 12.60 11.60
CA SER A 43 17.11 12.47 10.24
C SER A 43 17.31 11.02 9.83
N ALA A 44 17.81 10.16 10.73
CA ALA A 44 18.02 8.74 10.47
C ALA A 44 16.68 8.00 10.31
N ARG A 45 15.67 8.34 11.11
CA ARG A 45 14.33 7.76 11.05
C ARG A 45 13.63 8.12 9.74
N LEU A 46 13.70 9.38 9.33
CA LEU A 46 13.15 9.85 8.06
C LEU A 46 13.89 9.26 6.86
N ALA A 47 15.21 9.01 6.97
CA ALA A 47 15.95 8.32 5.93
C ALA A 47 15.41 6.89 5.69
N VAL A 48 15.02 6.17 6.76
CA VAL A 48 14.35 4.87 6.62
C VAL A 48 13.00 5.01 5.89
N ALA A 49 12.17 6.00 6.26
CA ALA A 49 10.88 6.24 5.59
C ALA A 49 11.04 6.60 4.11
N VAL A 50 12.00 7.46 3.77
CA VAL A 50 12.30 7.84 2.38
C VAL A 50 12.82 6.64 1.60
N GLY A 51 13.74 5.86 2.17
CA GLY A 51 14.25 4.63 1.54
C GLY A 51 13.14 3.61 1.29
N ALA A 52 12.28 3.37 2.27
CA ALA A 52 11.14 2.47 2.16
C ALA A 52 10.10 2.95 1.13
N SER A 53 10.00 4.26 0.89
CA SER A 53 9.11 4.85 -0.12
C SER A 53 9.52 4.51 -1.56
N ALA A 54 10.74 3.97 -1.78
CA ALA A 54 11.13 3.42 -3.07
C ALA A 54 10.19 2.28 -3.53
N ALA A 55 9.70 1.46 -2.60
CA ALA A 55 8.79 0.35 -2.93
C ALA A 55 7.47 0.81 -3.58
N PRO A 56 6.66 1.69 -2.97
CA PRO A 56 5.46 2.23 -3.62
C PRO A 56 5.77 3.05 -4.87
N ALA A 57 6.87 3.82 -4.87
CA ALA A 57 7.27 4.62 -6.04
C ALA A 57 7.58 3.74 -7.26
N LEU A 58 8.35 2.65 -7.08
CA LEU A 58 8.66 1.71 -8.16
C LEU A 58 7.40 0.99 -8.67
N CYS A 59 6.50 0.57 -7.77
CA CYS A 59 5.22 -0.03 -8.16
C CYS A 59 4.36 0.94 -8.99
N LEU A 60 4.32 2.22 -8.59
CA LEU A 60 3.61 3.27 -9.31
C LEU A 60 4.26 3.53 -10.67
N MET A 61 5.59 3.63 -10.74
CA MET A 61 6.35 3.77 -11.98
C MET A 61 6.03 2.64 -12.97
N VAL A 62 5.99 1.40 -12.49
CA VAL A 62 5.59 0.24 -13.32
C VAL A 62 4.14 0.38 -13.81
N ALA A 63 3.21 0.79 -12.94
CA ALA A 63 1.81 0.97 -13.34
C ALA A 63 1.64 2.08 -14.40
N VAL A 64 2.35 3.21 -14.24
CA VAL A 64 2.40 4.30 -15.22
C VAL A 64 2.98 3.80 -16.54
N GLY A 65 4.15 3.15 -16.51
CA GLY A 65 4.82 2.64 -17.69
C GLY A 65 3.98 1.64 -18.49
N ARG A 66 3.24 0.76 -17.80
CA ARG A 66 2.33 -0.21 -18.45
C ARG A 66 1.19 0.48 -19.19
N LEU A 67 0.57 1.51 -18.61
CA LEU A 67 -0.51 2.25 -19.27
C LEU A 67 0.03 3.12 -20.41
N ALA A 68 1.16 3.81 -20.20
CA ALA A 68 1.79 4.65 -21.22
C ALA A 68 2.20 3.82 -22.43
N SER A 69 2.88 2.69 -22.21
CA SER A 69 3.22 1.72 -23.26
C SER A 69 1.99 1.25 -24.02
N HIS A 70 0.89 0.94 -23.33
CA HIS A 70 -0.36 0.57 -24.01
C HIS A 70 -0.88 1.70 -24.91
N ARG A 71 -0.97 2.93 -24.41
CA ARG A 71 -1.50 4.08 -25.19
C ARG A 71 -0.64 4.44 -26.40
N PHE A 72 0.68 4.44 -26.25
CA PHE A 72 1.58 4.84 -27.34
C PHE A 72 1.55 3.89 -28.55
N PHE A 73 1.23 2.61 -28.34
CA PHE A 73 1.20 1.61 -29.41
C PHE A 73 -0.22 1.22 -29.86
N HIS A 74 -1.27 1.93 -29.42
CA HIS A 74 -2.66 1.66 -29.82
C HIS A 74 -3.35 2.92 -30.32
N ALA A 75 -3.60 3.00 -31.63
CA ALA A 75 -4.16 4.19 -32.29
C ALA A 75 -5.49 4.68 -31.68
N GLY A 76 -6.35 3.78 -31.19
CA GLY A 76 -7.61 4.15 -30.54
C GLY A 76 -7.48 4.70 -29.10
N ASP A 77 -6.30 4.56 -28.49
CA ASP A 77 -6.04 4.91 -27.09
C ASP A 77 -4.98 6.03 -26.92
N ILE A 78 -4.36 6.48 -28.02
CA ILE A 78 -3.25 7.46 -28.00
C ILE A 78 -3.68 8.83 -27.47
N GLU A 79 -4.90 9.26 -27.79
CA GLU A 79 -5.51 10.52 -27.34
C GLU A 79 -5.81 10.52 -25.83
N GLY A 80 -5.73 9.35 -25.18
CA GLY A 80 -5.99 9.21 -23.76
C GLY A 80 -7.47 9.25 -23.38
N SER A 81 -7.74 9.03 -22.08
CA SER A 81 -9.09 8.84 -21.54
C SER A 81 -9.94 10.12 -21.44
N GLY A 82 -9.38 11.30 -21.75
CA GLY A 82 -10.12 12.56 -21.78
C GLY A 82 -10.85 12.81 -23.10
N LEU A 83 -10.46 12.09 -24.16
CA LEU A 83 -10.95 12.29 -25.53
C LEU A 83 -11.61 11.03 -26.11
N SER A 84 -11.39 9.87 -25.49
CA SER A 84 -12.07 8.61 -25.84
C SER A 84 -12.40 7.78 -24.61
N ALA A 85 -13.37 6.87 -24.73
CA ALA A 85 -13.71 5.91 -23.68
C ALA A 85 -12.61 4.85 -23.42
N GLY A 86 -11.57 4.83 -24.26
CA GLY A 86 -10.47 3.87 -24.26
C GLY A 86 -10.89 2.44 -24.60
N SER A 87 -9.93 1.58 -24.91
CA SER A 87 -10.14 0.13 -25.01
C SER A 87 -10.39 -0.49 -23.62
N ALA A 88 -10.93 -1.70 -23.60
CA ALA A 88 -11.12 -2.45 -22.34
C ALA A 88 -9.80 -2.62 -21.57
N ARG A 89 -8.68 -2.81 -22.29
CA ARG A 89 -7.35 -2.92 -21.70
C ARG A 89 -6.86 -1.58 -21.14
N ALA A 90 -7.07 -0.47 -21.84
CA ALA A 90 -6.74 0.86 -21.33
C ALA A 90 -7.52 1.18 -20.05
N ARG A 91 -8.82 0.88 -19.99
CA ARG A 91 -9.63 1.04 -18.77
C ARG A 91 -9.13 0.20 -17.60
N LEU A 92 -8.78 -1.07 -17.86
CA LEU A 92 -8.19 -1.95 -16.85
C LEU A 92 -6.89 -1.38 -16.30
N LEU A 93 -5.96 -0.99 -17.18
CA LEU A 93 -4.66 -0.44 -16.78
C LEU A 93 -4.81 0.89 -16.04
N GLN A 94 -5.75 1.75 -16.47
CA GLN A 94 -6.08 3.00 -15.77
C GLN A 94 -6.61 2.72 -14.35
N ALA A 95 -7.47 1.72 -14.16
CA ALA A 95 -7.98 1.36 -12.85
C ALA A 95 -6.89 0.79 -11.92
N LEU A 96 -5.95 0.01 -12.48
CA LEU A 96 -4.77 -0.47 -11.74
C LEU A 96 -3.83 0.68 -11.34
N LEU A 97 -3.59 1.61 -12.26
CA LEU A 97 -2.78 2.80 -12.00
C LEU A 97 -3.41 3.67 -10.92
N GLN A 98 -4.69 4.01 -11.05
CA GLN A 98 -5.41 4.85 -10.09
C GLN A 98 -5.37 4.26 -8.69
N ASN A 99 -5.68 2.97 -8.56
CA ASN A 99 -5.60 2.31 -7.25
C ASN A 99 -4.16 2.31 -6.70
N THR A 100 -3.16 2.09 -7.55
CA THR A 100 -1.76 2.09 -7.10
C THR A 100 -1.32 3.49 -6.65
N LEU A 101 -1.77 4.55 -7.32
CA LEU A 101 -1.52 5.93 -6.90
C LEU A 101 -2.13 6.21 -5.53
N GLU A 102 -3.42 5.88 -5.33
CA GLU A 102 -4.11 6.06 -4.05
C GLU A 102 -3.41 5.31 -2.92
N GLN A 103 -3.04 4.05 -3.15
CA GLN A 103 -2.33 3.25 -2.15
C GLN A 103 -0.91 3.79 -1.88
N ALA A 104 -0.20 4.23 -2.92
CA ALA A 104 1.14 4.80 -2.77
C ALA A 104 1.08 6.07 -1.90
N VAL A 105 0.18 7.01 -2.20
CA VAL A 105 0.02 8.23 -1.41
C VAL A 105 -0.23 7.91 0.07
N LEU A 106 -1.15 6.98 0.37
CA LEU A 106 -1.39 6.56 1.75
C LEU A 106 -0.15 5.95 2.40
N ALA A 107 0.60 5.12 1.68
CA ALA A 107 1.82 4.50 2.20
C ALA A 107 2.92 5.54 2.49
N LEU A 108 3.16 6.49 1.58
CA LEU A 108 4.15 7.55 1.79
C LEU A 108 3.83 8.37 3.05
N VAL A 109 2.56 8.77 3.23
CA VAL A 109 2.12 9.51 4.42
C VAL A 109 2.25 8.66 5.67
N ALA A 110 1.88 7.37 5.60
CA ALA A 110 2.01 6.44 6.72
C ALA A 110 3.47 6.26 7.17
N TYR A 111 4.40 6.11 6.22
CA TYR A 111 5.82 5.90 6.52
C TYR A 111 6.43 7.13 7.17
N ALA A 112 6.14 8.32 6.63
CA ALA A 112 6.62 9.59 7.18
C ALA A 112 6.08 9.84 8.58
N LEU A 113 4.76 9.70 8.79
CA LEU A 113 4.16 9.89 10.11
C LEU A 113 4.68 8.88 11.13
N TRP A 114 4.69 7.59 10.79
CA TRP A 114 5.18 6.55 11.69
C TRP A 114 6.63 6.81 12.11
N ALA A 115 7.50 7.07 11.13
CA ALA A 115 8.89 7.37 11.39
C ALA A 115 9.09 8.67 12.18
N SER A 116 8.11 9.58 12.22
CA SER A 116 8.19 10.84 12.97
C SER A 116 7.70 10.72 14.41
N VAL A 117 6.66 9.94 14.67
CA VAL A 117 5.94 9.99 15.97
C VAL A 117 6.09 8.73 16.81
N MET A 118 6.41 7.58 16.22
CA MET A 118 6.52 6.31 16.95
C MET A 118 7.89 6.15 17.63
N PRO A 119 8.06 5.28 18.63
CA PRO A 119 9.38 4.96 19.18
C PRO A 119 10.35 4.41 18.13
N SER A 120 11.66 4.65 18.27
CA SER A 120 12.68 4.12 17.35
C SER A 120 12.71 2.58 17.32
N SER A 121 12.38 1.93 18.44
CA SER A 121 12.22 0.48 18.51
C SER A 121 11.13 -0.05 17.58
N TRP A 122 10.20 0.80 17.12
CA TRP A 122 9.12 0.43 16.21
C TRP A 122 9.42 0.77 14.75
N LEU A 123 10.62 1.26 14.44
CA LEU A 123 10.95 1.75 13.11
C LEU A 123 10.97 0.63 12.05
N SER A 124 11.23 -0.62 12.47
CA SER A 124 11.19 -1.80 11.60
C SER A 124 9.81 -2.09 10.98
N VAL A 125 8.72 -1.49 11.48
CA VAL A 125 7.40 -1.55 10.82
C VAL A 125 7.43 -0.93 9.43
N VAL A 126 8.20 0.14 9.22
CA VAL A 126 8.26 0.88 7.96
C VAL A 126 8.79 0.03 6.79
N PRO A 127 9.97 -0.62 6.87
CA PRO A 127 10.45 -1.51 5.81
C PRO A 127 9.57 -2.76 5.64
N LEU A 128 8.98 -3.31 6.71
CA LEU A 128 8.01 -4.42 6.59
C LEU A 128 6.77 -4.00 5.78
N ALA A 129 6.24 -2.80 6.03
CA ALA A 129 5.12 -2.26 5.29
C ALA A 129 5.47 -2.03 3.81
N ALA A 130 6.70 -1.58 3.51
CA ALA A 130 7.20 -1.46 2.14
C ALA A 130 7.27 -2.81 1.40
N LEU A 131 7.74 -3.87 2.07
CA LEU A 131 7.73 -5.22 1.51
C LEU A 131 6.28 -5.71 1.28
N ALA A 132 5.40 -5.50 2.26
CA ALA A 132 3.99 -5.84 2.15
C ALA A 132 3.29 -5.08 1.01
N PHE A 133 3.70 -3.83 0.76
CA PHE A 133 3.19 -3.04 -0.35
C PHE A 133 3.50 -3.72 -1.70
N VAL A 134 4.75 -4.11 -1.93
CA VAL A 134 5.18 -4.78 -3.17
C VAL A 134 4.41 -6.09 -3.36
N VAL A 135 4.39 -6.94 -2.33
CA VAL A 135 3.64 -8.21 -2.38
C VAL A 135 2.15 -7.96 -2.64
N GLY A 136 1.56 -6.98 -1.96
CA GLY A 136 0.17 -6.58 -2.14
C GLY A 136 -0.13 -6.14 -3.57
N ARG A 137 0.75 -5.35 -4.20
CA ARG A 137 0.60 -4.95 -5.61
C ARG A 137 0.70 -6.12 -6.58
N LEU A 138 1.65 -7.03 -6.37
CA LEU A 138 1.77 -8.24 -7.18
C LEU A 138 0.49 -9.09 -7.12
N LEU A 139 -0.01 -9.35 -5.91
CA LEU A 139 -1.26 -10.11 -5.70
C LEU A 139 -2.47 -9.38 -6.28
N PHE A 140 -2.57 -8.06 -6.09
CA PHE A 140 -3.67 -7.25 -6.61
C PHE A 140 -3.71 -7.27 -8.14
N PHE A 141 -2.56 -7.10 -8.81
CA PHE A 141 -2.47 -7.12 -10.27
C PHE A 141 -2.80 -8.52 -10.83
N ALA A 142 -2.28 -9.57 -10.21
CA ALA A 142 -2.56 -10.95 -10.63
C ALA A 142 -4.03 -11.32 -10.43
N GLY A 143 -4.69 -10.81 -9.38
CA GLY A 143 -6.07 -11.10 -9.02
C GLY A 143 -7.11 -10.25 -9.75
N TYR A 144 -6.74 -9.08 -10.29
CA TYR A 144 -7.71 -8.06 -10.71
C TYR A 144 -8.70 -8.54 -11.78
N ALA A 145 -8.21 -9.25 -12.82
CA ALA A 145 -9.04 -9.75 -13.91
C ALA A 145 -9.97 -10.91 -13.47
N ARG A 146 -9.70 -11.54 -12.32
CA ARG A 146 -10.46 -12.67 -11.76
C ARG A 146 -11.56 -12.23 -10.79
N GLY A 147 -11.82 -10.92 -10.68
CA GLY A 147 -12.91 -10.36 -9.88
C GLY A 147 -12.51 -9.92 -8.47
N ALA A 148 -13.49 -9.41 -7.72
CA ALA A 148 -13.27 -8.76 -6.43
C ALA A 148 -12.63 -9.65 -5.36
N PRO A 149 -13.02 -10.94 -5.18
CA PRO A 149 -12.42 -11.80 -4.16
C PRO A 149 -10.94 -12.06 -4.44
N ALA A 150 -10.58 -12.32 -5.70
CA ALA A 150 -9.21 -12.65 -6.11
C ALA A 150 -8.21 -11.52 -5.88
N ARG A 151 -8.66 -10.26 -5.93
CA ARG A 151 -7.81 -9.07 -5.68
C ARG A 151 -7.88 -8.55 -4.24
N ALA A 152 -8.80 -9.05 -3.42
CA ALA A 152 -9.08 -8.51 -2.09
C ALA A 152 -7.83 -8.55 -1.19
N LEU A 153 -7.15 -9.70 -1.09
CA LEU A 153 -5.95 -9.85 -0.26
C LEU A 153 -4.86 -8.83 -0.63
N GLY A 154 -4.55 -8.70 -1.92
CA GLY A 154 -3.54 -7.74 -2.40
C GLY A 154 -3.91 -6.28 -2.15
N PHE A 155 -5.20 -5.95 -2.22
CA PHE A 155 -5.69 -4.62 -1.81
C PHE A 155 -5.47 -4.40 -0.31
N THR A 156 -5.91 -5.35 0.51
CA THR A 156 -5.90 -5.23 1.98
C THR A 156 -4.50 -5.22 2.56
N LEU A 157 -3.54 -5.94 1.97
CA LEU A 157 -2.13 -5.88 2.41
C LEU A 157 -1.52 -4.49 2.28
N CYS A 158 -1.90 -3.73 1.25
CA CYS A 158 -1.47 -2.34 1.11
C CYS A 158 -2.30 -1.43 2.03
N PHE A 159 -3.62 -1.49 1.89
CA PHE A 159 -4.51 -0.54 2.54
C PHE A 159 -4.54 -0.69 4.06
N TYR A 160 -4.71 -1.91 4.59
CA TYR A 160 -4.81 -2.11 6.04
C TYR A 160 -3.49 -1.87 6.75
N THR A 161 -2.36 -2.23 6.14
CA THR A 161 -1.04 -1.92 6.72
C THR A 161 -0.86 -0.41 6.86
N SER A 162 -1.07 0.37 5.79
CA SER A 162 -0.98 1.83 5.85
C SER A 162 -2.03 2.44 6.77
N ALA A 163 -3.28 1.96 6.74
CA ALA A 163 -4.36 2.48 7.57
C ALA A 163 -4.10 2.27 9.07
N LEU A 164 -3.64 1.07 9.47
CA LEU A 164 -3.28 0.80 10.86
C LEU A 164 -2.11 1.67 11.31
N MET A 165 -1.10 1.85 10.45
CA MET A 165 0.01 2.76 10.73
C MET A 165 -0.47 4.20 10.96
N LEU A 166 -1.36 4.71 10.10
CA LEU A 166 -1.93 6.05 10.21
C LEU A 166 -2.77 6.21 11.48
N VAL A 167 -3.66 5.26 11.76
CA VAL A 167 -4.53 5.28 12.96
C VAL A 167 -3.68 5.24 14.23
N ALA A 168 -2.70 4.32 14.32
CA ALA A 168 -1.80 4.26 15.45
C ALA A 168 -1.00 5.56 15.62
N SER A 169 -0.48 6.12 14.53
CA SER A 169 0.24 7.41 14.54
C SER A 169 -0.63 8.55 15.04
N ALA A 170 -1.89 8.61 14.60
CA ALA A 170 -2.85 9.61 15.08
C ALA A 170 -3.16 9.43 16.57
N VAL A 171 -3.38 8.20 17.03
CA VAL A 171 -3.63 7.91 18.45
C VAL A 171 -2.44 8.30 19.31
N ALA A 172 -1.21 7.99 18.91
CA ALA A 172 0.00 8.36 19.64
C ALA A 172 0.15 9.88 19.76
N GLN A 173 -0.11 10.62 18.67
CA GLN A 173 -0.08 12.08 18.68
C GLN A 173 -1.13 12.68 19.61
N VAL A 174 -2.37 12.17 19.58
CA VAL A 174 -3.42 12.65 20.50
C VAL A 174 -3.04 12.34 21.95
N ALA A 175 -2.53 11.13 22.24
CA ALA A 175 -2.10 10.77 23.59
C ALA A 175 -0.99 11.69 24.11
N ALA A 176 -0.05 12.08 23.24
CA ALA A 176 1.04 13.00 23.59
C ALA A 176 0.58 14.43 23.92
N LEU A 177 -0.61 14.86 23.48
CA LEU A 177 -1.17 16.19 23.86
C LEU A 177 -1.64 16.25 25.31
N TRP A 178 -1.83 15.10 25.95
CA TRP A 178 -2.33 14.98 27.33
C TRP A 178 -1.27 14.49 28.32
N ALA A 179 -0.04 14.26 27.87
CA ALA A 179 1.10 13.83 28.68
C ALA A 179 1.95 15.04 29.10
#